data_AF-A0A060X7W3-F1
#
_entry.id   AF-A0A060X7W3-F1
#
_cell.length_a   1.000
_cell.length_b   1.000
_cell.length_c   1.000
_cell.angle_alpha   90.00
_cell.angle_beta   90.00
_cell.angle_gamma   90.00
#
_symmetry.space_group_name_H-M   'P 1'
#
loop_
_entity.id
_entity.type
_entity.pdbx_description
1 polymer ?
#
loop_
_entity_poly.entity_id
_entity_poly.type
_entity_poly.pdbx_seq_one_letter_code
_entity_poly.pdbx_strand_id
1 'polypeptide(L)'
;MCCHCFCIHRYTASLFCVSTQELATRRLASCHSNEMSFLGGLFGPVCEIDVLLNDAETRKTAELKTEDGKVEKNYLFYDGESVSGKVNLNVRQTGKRLEHQGIRIEFVGQIELFSDKSNTHEFVNLVKELALPGELTQNRSYDFEFTQVEKPYESYVGTNVRLRYFLKVTVMRRLSDLVKEYELIVHQLATYPDVNNSIKMEVGIEDCLHIEFEYNKSKYHLKDVIVGKIYFLLVRIKIQHMELQLIKKEMTGIGPSTTTETDTVAKYDIMDGAPVKGESIPIRLFLAGYDLTATMRDVNKKFSVRYFLNLVLVDEEDRRYFKQQEVVLWRKAPEKIRKRNFQRYESPEPRPTLTAEQQPEM
;
A
#
# COMPACT_ATOMS: atom_id res chain seq x y z
N MET A 1 -28.19 -10.60 -65.66
CA MET A 1 -27.18 -11.02 -64.67
C MET A 1 -25.86 -10.47 -65.12
N CYS A 2 -25.45 -9.35 -64.52
CA CYS A 2 -24.33 -8.50 -64.97
C CYS A 2 -22.99 -8.90 -64.34
N CYS A 3 -21.93 -8.63 -65.11
CA CYS A 3 -20.51 -8.64 -64.75
C CYS A 3 -20.18 -7.93 -63.43
N HIS A 4 -19.16 -8.41 -62.70
CA HIS A 4 -18.08 -7.54 -62.24
C HIS A 4 -16.77 -8.28 -61.90
N CYS A 5 -15.68 -7.52 -62.07
CA CYS A 5 -14.29 -7.87 -62.29
C CYS A 5 -13.51 -8.57 -61.17
N PHE A 6 -12.50 -9.32 -61.64
CA PHE A 6 -11.22 -9.66 -60.99
C PHE A 6 -10.37 -8.42 -60.67
N CYS A 7 -9.60 -8.45 -59.57
CA CYS A 7 -8.19 -8.06 -59.59
C CYS A 7 -7.40 -8.57 -58.36
N ILE A 8 -6.27 -9.21 -58.63
CA ILE A 8 -5.24 -9.75 -57.73
C ILE A 8 -3.98 -8.90 -57.91
N HIS A 9 -3.22 -8.58 -56.86
CA HIS A 9 -1.75 -8.35 -56.79
C HIS A 9 -1.41 -7.76 -55.41
N ARG A 10 -0.25 -7.93 -54.76
CA ARG A 10 0.91 -8.85 -54.79
C ARG A 10 1.73 -8.52 -53.52
N TYR A 11 2.40 -9.52 -52.99
CA TYR A 11 3.62 -9.55 -52.15
C TYR A 11 4.45 -8.26 -51.97
N THR A 12 4.99 -8.03 -50.76
CA THR A 12 6.45 -8.17 -50.44
C THR A 12 6.78 -7.85 -48.97
N ALA A 13 7.74 -8.62 -48.44
CA ALA A 13 8.37 -8.46 -47.14
C ALA A 13 9.85 -8.08 -47.33
N SER A 14 10.43 -7.26 -46.45
CA SER A 14 11.86 -7.16 -46.02
C SER A 14 12.07 -5.84 -45.26
N LEU A 15 12.51 -5.80 -43.99
CA LEU A 15 13.82 -6.05 -43.35
C LEU A 15 14.90 -4.96 -43.55
N PHE A 16 15.51 -4.58 -42.41
CA PHE A 16 16.67 -3.68 -42.15
C PHE A 16 16.41 -2.17 -42.30
N CYS A 17 16.92 -1.25 -41.46
CA CYS A 17 18.22 -1.20 -40.80
C CYS A 17 18.23 -0.25 -39.57
N VAL A 18 19.21 -0.49 -38.70
CA VAL A 18 19.61 0.24 -37.49
C VAL A 18 20.06 1.68 -37.77
N SER A 19 19.70 2.64 -36.92
CA SER A 19 20.58 3.78 -36.59
C SER A 19 20.40 4.25 -35.14
N THR A 20 21.54 4.48 -34.53
CA THR A 20 21.84 4.88 -33.15
C THR A 20 21.54 6.36 -32.82
N GLN A 21 21.40 6.61 -31.51
CA GLN A 21 21.57 7.87 -30.76
C GLN A 21 20.48 8.95 -30.82
N GLU A 22 19.77 9.12 -29.69
CA GLU A 22 19.78 10.40 -28.96
C GLU A 22 19.34 10.20 -27.49
N LEU A 23 20.21 10.60 -26.57
CA LEU A 23 19.92 10.73 -25.14
C LEU A 23 18.97 11.92 -24.94
N ALA A 24 17.79 11.66 -24.34
CA ALA A 24 16.98 12.72 -23.76
C ALA A 24 16.51 12.30 -22.36
N THR A 25 17.20 12.87 -21.36
CA THR A 25 16.89 12.81 -19.94
C THR A 25 15.48 13.37 -19.68
N ARG A 26 14.48 12.50 -19.52
CA ARG A 26 13.12 12.91 -19.11
C ARG A 26 13.14 13.25 -17.62
N ARG A 27 13.11 14.56 -17.32
CA ARG A 27 12.67 15.07 -16.01
C ARG A 27 11.22 14.64 -15.78
N LEU A 28 10.99 13.86 -14.73
CA LEU A 28 9.67 13.57 -14.20
C LEU A 28 9.15 14.85 -13.51
N ALA A 29 8.39 15.64 -14.25
CA ALA A 29 7.55 16.68 -13.66
C ALA A 29 6.30 16.00 -13.07
N SER A 30 6.16 16.08 -11.75
CA SER A 30 4.91 15.81 -11.06
C SER A 30 3.90 16.89 -11.47
N CYS A 31 2.93 16.54 -12.31
CA CYS A 31 1.79 17.39 -12.61
C CYS A 31 0.79 17.29 -11.45
N HIS A 32 0.88 18.21 -10.49
CA HIS A 32 -0.25 18.49 -9.60
C HIS A 32 -1.28 19.32 -10.36
N SER A 33 -2.55 18.94 -10.21
CA SER A 33 -3.71 19.66 -10.73
C SER A 33 -3.78 21.05 -10.09
N ASN A 34 -3.41 22.08 -10.86
CA ASN A 34 -3.77 23.46 -10.56
C ASN A 34 -5.27 23.63 -10.86
N GLU A 35 -6.10 23.77 -9.84
CA GLU A 35 -7.32 24.55 -9.99
C GLU A 35 -6.91 25.97 -10.41
N MET A 36 -7.31 26.39 -11.61
CA MET A 36 -7.03 27.72 -12.11
C MET A 36 -7.96 28.73 -11.44
N SER A 37 -7.51 29.32 -10.33
CA SER A 37 -8.07 30.58 -9.82
C SER A 37 -7.54 31.74 -10.69
N PHE A 38 -8.27 32.05 -11.76
CA PHE A 38 -7.91 33.08 -12.74
C PHE A 38 -8.28 34.50 -12.25
N LEU A 39 -7.77 34.93 -11.08
CA LEU A 39 -7.88 36.31 -10.54
C LEU A 39 -6.81 36.56 -9.43
N GLY A 40 -5.51 36.45 -9.75
CA GLY A 40 -4.45 36.53 -8.71
C GLY A 40 -3.09 37.10 -9.13
N GLY A 41 -3.00 37.85 -10.24
CA GLY A 41 -1.73 38.28 -10.86
C GLY A 41 -0.84 39.28 -10.12
N LEU A 42 -1.06 39.59 -8.83
CA LEU A 42 -0.25 40.55 -8.07
C LEU A 42 0.32 40.05 -6.72
N PHE A 43 0.02 38.82 -6.29
CA PHE A 43 0.44 38.33 -4.96
C PHE A 43 0.86 36.85 -4.99
N GLY A 44 2.04 36.57 -5.56
CA GLY A 44 2.68 35.26 -5.41
C GLY A 44 3.16 35.01 -3.97
N PRO A 45 3.33 33.75 -3.55
CA PRO A 45 3.79 33.42 -2.20
C PRO A 45 5.16 34.06 -1.92
N VAL A 46 5.33 34.62 -0.72
CA VAL A 46 6.56 35.33 -0.29
C VAL A 46 7.77 34.41 -0.33
N CYS A 47 7.55 33.14 0.03
CA CYS A 47 8.55 32.09 -0.03
C CYS A 47 7.89 30.80 -0.49
N GLU A 48 8.59 30.05 -1.33
CA GLU A 48 8.23 28.71 -1.73
C GLU A 48 9.11 27.71 -0.98
N ILE A 49 8.51 26.64 -0.48
CA ILE A 49 9.17 25.60 0.29
C ILE A 49 9.20 24.33 -0.57
N ASP A 50 10.39 23.77 -0.75
CA ASP A 50 10.60 22.50 -1.45
C ASP A 50 11.44 21.56 -0.58
N VAL A 51 11.17 20.26 -0.69
CA VAL A 51 11.87 19.21 0.07
C VAL A 51 12.46 18.21 -0.91
N LEU A 52 13.78 18.08 -0.90
CA LEU A 52 14.51 17.15 -1.75
C LEU A 52 15.16 16.07 -0.89
N LEU A 53 14.75 14.82 -1.06
CA LEU A 53 15.40 13.68 -0.40
C LEU A 53 16.79 13.43 -1.01
N ASN A 54 17.75 13.03 -0.17
CA ASN A 54 19.13 12.78 -0.61
C ASN A 54 19.23 11.69 -1.70
N ASP A 55 18.33 10.72 -1.69
CA ASP A 55 18.30 9.58 -2.60
C ASP A 55 17.13 9.61 -3.59
N ALA A 56 16.53 10.79 -3.81
CA ALA A 56 15.35 11.00 -4.68
C ALA A 56 15.41 10.30 -6.04
N GLU A 57 16.57 10.29 -6.71
CA GLU A 57 16.74 9.68 -8.04
C GLU A 57 16.73 8.14 -8.03
N THR A 58 17.12 7.53 -6.91
CA THR A 58 17.28 6.07 -6.79
C THR A 58 16.19 5.43 -5.93
N ARG A 59 15.53 6.23 -5.09
CA ARG A 59 14.50 5.77 -4.16
C ARG A 59 13.28 5.30 -4.93
N LYS A 60 12.75 4.16 -4.49
CA LYS A 60 11.52 3.60 -5.04
C LYS A 60 10.33 4.48 -4.68
N THR A 61 9.34 4.45 -5.54
CA THR A 61 8.04 5.06 -5.31
C THR A 61 6.97 3.97 -5.19
N ALA A 62 5.89 4.26 -4.49
CA ALA A 62 4.68 3.46 -4.46
C ALA A 62 3.48 4.31 -4.89
N GLU A 63 2.41 3.64 -5.28
CA GLU A 63 1.14 4.27 -5.65
C GLU A 63 0.13 4.01 -4.53
N LEU A 64 -0.66 5.02 -4.20
CA LEU A 64 -1.74 4.95 -3.23
C LEU A 64 -2.97 5.66 -3.80
N LYS A 65 -4.13 5.01 -3.73
CA LYS A 65 -5.39 5.67 -4.08
C LYS A 65 -5.79 6.62 -2.95
N THR A 66 -6.11 7.85 -3.32
CA THR A 66 -6.63 8.86 -2.39
C THR A 66 -8.14 8.72 -2.24
N GLU A 67 -8.70 9.48 -1.30
CA GLU A 67 -10.15 9.57 -1.03
C GLU A 67 -10.95 9.94 -2.29
N ASP A 68 -10.40 10.79 -3.16
CA ASP A 68 -11.02 11.21 -4.43
C ASP A 68 -10.91 10.16 -5.55
N GLY A 69 -10.34 8.99 -5.28
CA GLY A 69 -10.08 7.93 -6.26
C GLY A 69 -8.90 8.22 -7.19
N LYS A 70 -8.15 9.30 -6.97
CA LYS A 70 -6.92 9.60 -7.72
C LYS A 70 -5.79 8.69 -7.23
N VAL A 71 -4.91 8.29 -8.14
CA VAL A 71 -3.70 7.54 -7.78
C VAL A 71 -2.55 8.52 -7.59
N GLU A 72 -2.06 8.63 -6.37
CA GLU A 72 -0.88 9.42 -6.04
C GLU A 72 0.36 8.54 -5.96
N LYS A 73 1.50 9.09 -6.40
CA LYS A 73 2.78 8.40 -6.45
C LYS A 73 3.79 9.12 -5.56
N ASN A 74 4.14 8.50 -4.44
CA ASN A 74 5.03 9.07 -3.42
C ASN A 74 6.23 8.16 -3.15
N TYR A 75 7.27 8.70 -2.51
CA TYR A 75 8.46 7.90 -2.16
C TYR A 75 8.12 6.83 -1.13
N LEU A 76 8.66 5.63 -1.37
CA LEU A 76 8.45 4.45 -0.54
C LEU A 76 9.54 4.34 0.52
N PHE A 77 9.10 4.10 1.75
CA PHE A 77 9.93 3.83 2.92
C PHE A 77 9.52 2.52 3.58
N TYR A 78 10.46 1.96 4.34
CA TYR A 78 10.24 0.83 5.23
C TYR A 78 10.59 1.22 6.67
N ASP A 79 10.12 0.41 7.61
CA ASP A 79 10.43 0.58 9.01
C ASP A 79 11.95 0.55 9.27
N GLY A 80 12.41 1.42 10.18
CA GLY A 80 13.83 1.60 10.52
C GLY A 80 14.68 2.32 9.47
N GLU A 81 14.16 2.67 8.29
CA GLU A 81 14.94 3.50 7.33
C GLU A 81 15.10 4.94 7.83
N SER A 82 16.29 5.50 7.66
CA SER A 82 16.53 6.93 7.88
C SER A 82 15.84 7.79 6.82
N VAL A 83 15.39 8.99 7.19
CA VAL A 83 14.80 9.98 6.29
C VAL A 83 15.69 11.21 6.30
N SER A 84 16.35 11.50 5.18
CA SER A 84 17.30 12.61 5.06
C SER A 84 17.16 13.35 3.74
N GLY A 85 17.52 14.63 3.75
CA GLY A 85 17.36 15.49 2.59
C GLY A 85 17.72 16.93 2.87
N LYS A 86 17.26 17.81 1.98
CA LYS A 86 17.41 19.26 2.08
C LYS A 86 16.05 19.94 1.98
N VAL A 87 15.82 20.92 2.84
CA VAL A 87 14.72 21.89 2.72
C VAL A 87 15.24 23.09 1.96
N ASN A 88 14.64 23.40 0.81
CA ASN A 88 14.97 24.56 -0.02
C ASN A 88 13.91 25.64 0.16
N LEU A 89 14.33 26.84 0.56
CA LEU A 89 13.48 28.01 0.70
C LEU A 89 13.82 29.01 -0.40
N ASN A 90 12.86 29.26 -1.29
CA ASN A 90 12.99 30.18 -2.41
C ASN A 90 12.19 31.46 -2.14
N VAL A 91 12.90 32.56 -1.86
CA VAL A 91 12.30 33.87 -1.56
C VAL A 91 11.99 34.57 -2.87
N ARG A 92 10.70 34.56 -3.27
CA ARG A 92 10.27 35.01 -4.61
C ARG A 92 10.22 36.54 -4.77
N GLN A 93 10.08 37.29 -3.68
CA GLN A 93 10.02 38.76 -3.74
C GLN A 93 11.41 39.36 -3.58
N THR A 94 12.11 39.53 -4.70
CA THR A 94 13.44 40.17 -4.76
C THR A 94 13.40 41.54 -4.06
N GLY A 95 14.22 41.71 -3.02
CA GLY A 95 14.31 42.94 -2.24
C GLY A 95 13.43 43.02 -0.99
N LYS A 96 12.54 42.04 -0.73
CA LYS A 96 11.85 41.94 0.56
C LYS A 96 12.43 40.83 1.41
N ARG A 97 12.69 41.17 2.68
CA ARG A 97 13.11 40.21 3.71
C ARG A 97 11.92 39.40 4.21
N LEU A 98 12.14 38.11 4.47
CA LEU A 98 11.22 37.25 5.19
C LEU A 98 11.68 37.12 6.64
N GLU A 99 11.02 37.86 7.54
CA GLU A 99 11.19 37.71 8.99
C GLU A 99 10.47 36.44 9.47
N HIS A 100 11.18 35.61 10.25
CA HIS A 100 10.66 34.36 10.81
C HIS A 100 11.08 34.17 12.27
N GLN A 101 10.26 33.45 13.04
CA GLN A 101 10.49 33.08 14.45
C GLN A 101 11.14 31.69 14.60
N GLY A 102 11.58 31.12 13.50
CA GLY A 102 12.29 29.85 13.44
C GLY A 102 11.81 29.01 12.26
N ILE A 103 12.61 28.03 11.89
CA ILE A 103 12.34 27.13 10.77
C ILE A 103 12.60 25.73 11.27
N ARG A 104 11.62 24.84 11.11
CA ARG A 104 11.75 23.45 11.51
C ARG A 104 11.19 22.52 10.46
N ILE A 105 11.65 21.28 10.53
CA ILE A 105 11.06 20.15 9.79
C ILE A 105 10.65 19.09 10.79
N GLU A 106 9.48 18.49 10.54
CA GLU A 106 8.90 17.43 11.34
C GLU A 106 8.72 16.18 10.46
N PHE A 107 9.07 15.00 10.95
CA PHE A 107 8.59 13.74 10.41
C PHE A 107 7.39 13.29 11.24
N VAL A 108 6.23 13.16 10.61
CA VAL A 108 4.97 12.86 11.28
C VAL A 108 4.38 11.58 10.72
N GLY A 109 3.96 10.68 11.60
CA GLY A 109 3.10 9.54 11.31
C GLY A 109 1.82 9.68 12.12
N GLN A 110 0.67 9.75 11.45
CA GLN A 110 -0.62 9.99 12.12
C GLN A 110 -1.76 9.16 11.54
N ILE A 111 -2.79 8.97 12.37
CA ILE A 111 -4.08 8.36 12.01
C ILE A 111 -5.14 9.45 12.09
N GLU A 112 -5.86 9.66 11.00
CA GLU A 112 -6.99 10.58 10.88
C GLU A 112 -8.27 9.76 10.83
N LEU A 113 -9.21 10.03 11.73
CA LEU A 113 -10.54 9.41 11.74
C LEU A 113 -11.57 10.39 11.17
N PHE A 114 -12.25 10.05 10.08
CA PHE A 114 -13.13 11.02 9.39
C PHE A 114 -14.43 11.30 10.14
N SER A 115 -14.84 10.41 11.05
CA SER A 115 -15.99 10.62 11.92
C SER A 115 -15.83 11.85 12.83
N ASP A 116 -14.59 12.25 13.13
CA ASP A 116 -14.29 13.41 13.95
C ASP A 116 -13.02 14.09 13.43
N LYS A 117 -13.18 15.16 12.64
CA LYS A 117 -12.07 15.90 12.02
C LYS A 117 -11.08 16.49 13.03
N SER A 118 -11.46 16.59 14.31
CA SER A 118 -10.55 17.01 15.39
C SER A 118 -9.67 15.87 15.92
N ASN A 119 -9.94 14.63 15.50
CA ASN A 119 -9.40 13.40 16.08
C ASN A 119 -8.25 12.84 15.24
N THR A 120 -7.21 13.67 15.06
CA THR A 120 -5.93 13.23 14.51
C THR A 120 -5.06 12.67 15.62
N HIS A 121 -4.47 11.50 15.40
CA HIS A 121 -3.62 10.82 16.37
C HIS A 121 -2.23 10.60 15.80
N GLU A 122 -1.30 11.46 16.21
CA GLU A 122 0.12 11.27 15.93
C GLU A 122 0.65 10.11 16.78
N PHE A 123 1.27 9.13 16.13
CA PHE A 123 1.96 8.01 16.78
C PHE A 123 3.48 8.09 16.62
N VAL A 124 3.97 8.91 15.68
CA VAL A 124 5.38 9.31 15.55
C VAL A 124 5.42 10.80 15.23
N ASN A 125 6.22 11.56 15.98
CA ASN A 125 6.53 12.95 15.68
C ASN A 125 8.00 13.22 16.05
N LEU A 126 8.83 13.49 15.04
CA LEU A 126 10.24 13.84 15.21
C LEU A 126 10.47 15.24 14.67
N VAL A 127 11.04 16.14 15.48
CA VAL A 127 11.26 17.54 15.12
C VAL A 127 12.76 17.82 14.98
N LYS A 128 13.14 18.57 13.94
CA LYS A 128 14.49 19.13 13.77
C LYS A 128 14.40 20.62 13.49
N GLU A 129 14.97 21.42 14.38
CA GLU A 129 15.15 22.85 14.19
C GLU A 129 16.23 23.10 13.13
N LEU A 130 15.89 23.83 12.08
CA LEU A 130 16.74 24.16 10.93
C LEU A 130 17.35 25.56 11.05
N ALA A 131 16.60 26.50 11.64
CA ALA A 131 17.08 27.85 11.91
C ALA A 131 16.38 28.48 13.13
N LEU A 132 17.16 29.21 13.92
CA LEU A 132 16.67 30.11 14.97
C LEU A 132 15.88 31.30 14.39
N PRO A 133 15.15 32.09 15.21
CA PRO A 133 14.53 33.33 14.75
C PRO A 133 15.50 34.23 13.98
N GLY A 134 15.04 34.81 12.87
CA GLY A 134 15.90 35.60 11.99
C GLY A 134 15.20 36.12 10.74
N GLU A 135 16.01 36.52 9.76
CA GLU A 135 15.55 37.04 8.48
C GLU A 135 16.17 36.26 7.31
N LEU A 136 15.36 35.97 6.30
CA LEU A 136 15.82 35.44 5.01
C LEU A 136 15.75 36.54 3.96
N THR A 137 16.90 36.93 3.41
CA THR A 137 17.03 37.91 2.32
C THR A 137 17.29 37.28 0.96
N GLN A 138 17.71 36.02 0.95
CA GLN A 138 18.03 35.24 -0.25
C GLN A 138 17.61 33.78 -0.07
N ASN A 139 17.63 33.03 -1.17
CA ASN A 139 17.35 31.60 -1.16
C ASN A 139 18.34 30.87 -0.26
N ARG A 140 17.83 29.88 0.50
CA ARG A 140 18.64 29.14 1.45
C ARG A 140 18.18 27.68 1.54
N SER A 141 19.15 26.80 1.74
CA SER A 141 18.91 25.37 1.93
C SER A 141 19.38 24.92 3.30
N TYR A 142 18.64 23.99 3.90
CA TYR A 142 18.95 23.40 5.21
C TYR A 142 18.95 21.88 5.12
N ASP A 143 20.02 21.26 5.57
CA ASP A 143 20.13 19.80 5.60
C ASP A 143 19.39 19.23 6.81
N PHE A 144 18.67 18.12 6.61
CA PHE A 144 18.01 17.39 7.67
C PHE A 144 18.29 15.90 7.58
N GLU A 145 18.24 15.24 8.73
CA GLU A 145 18.35 13.80 8.83
C GLU A 145 17.65 13.35 10.10
N PHE A 146 16.76 12.37 9.94
CA PHE A 146 16.16 11.58 10.99
C PHE A 146 16.69 10.15 10.83
N THR A 147 17.47 9.68 11.80
CA THR A 147 18.11 8.36 11.75
C THR A 147 17.18 7.28 12.27
N GLN A 148 17.14 6.12 11.60
CA GLN A 148 16.44 4.92 12.08
C GLN A 148 14.98 5.19 12.52
N VAL A 149 14.21 5.86 11.66
CA VAL A 149 12.86 6.30 12.00
C VAL A 149 11.91 5.10 12.12
N GLU A 150 11.23 4.98 13.26
CA GLU A 150 10.16 4.00 13.47
C GLU A 150 8.95 4.31 12.59
N LYS A 151 8.48 3.30 11.85
CA LYS A 151 7.31 3.37 10.97
C LYS A 151 6.49 2.08 11.14
N PRO A 152 5.87 1.89 12.33
CA PRO A 152 5.34 0.59 12.74
C PRO A 152 4.15 0.09 11.90
N TYR A 153 3.51 0.98 11.13
CA TYR A 153 2.28 0.69 10.40
C TYR A 153 2.41 1.00 8.90
N GLU A 154 1.77 0.21 8.05
CA GLU A 154 1.64 0.47 6.61
C GLU A 154 0.67 1.62 6.33
N SER A 155 1.03 2.49 5.39
CA SER A 155 0.16 3.58 4.92
C SER A 155 -1.17 3.04 4.40
N TYR A 156 -2.26 3.71 4.74
CA TYR A 156 -3.61 3.28 4.42
C TYR A 156 -4.52 4.48 4.15
N VAL A 157 -5.31 4.40 3.09
CA VAL A 157 -6.43 5.32 2.84
C VAL A 157 -7.68 4.47 2.73
N GLY A 158 -8.58 4.67 3.68
CA GLY A 158 -9.82 3.94 3.84
C GLY A 158 -11.06 4.80 3.63
N THR A 159 -12.21 4.25 4.01
CA THR A 159 -13.49 4.97 3.93
C THR A 159 -13.68 5.91 5.11
N ASN A 160 -13.27 5.50 6.31
CA ASN A 160 -13.48 6.24 7.56
C ASN A 160 -12.16 6.57 8.28
N VAL A 161 -11.02 6.12 7.75
CA VAL A 161 -9.70 6.29 8.37
C VAL A 161 -8.60 6.47 7.33
N ARG A 162 -7.63 7.32 7.65
CA ARG A 162 -6.39 7.49 6.91
C ARG A 162 -5.20 7.35 7.84
N LEU A 163 -4.22 6.53 7.45
CA LEU A 163 -2.92 6.42 8.09
C LEU A 163 -1.86 6.90 7.10
N ARG A 164 -1.20 8.01 7.43
CA ARG A 164 -0.24 8.67 6.53
C ARG A 164 1.05 9.04 7.25
N TYR A 165 2.10 9.20 6.46
CA TYR A 165 3.40 9.69 6.90
C TYR A 165 3.82 10.85 6.01
N PHE A 166 4.35 11.91 6.58
CA PHE A 166 4.79 13.07 5.82
C PHE A 166 5.91 13.83 6.52
N LEU A 167 6.68 14.57 5.71
CA LEU A 167 7.57 15.61 6.20
C LEU A 167 6.79 16.94 6.20
N LYS A 168 6.78 17.63 7.33
CA LYS A 168 6.13 18.95 7.49
C LYS A 168 7.19 19.99 7.77
N VAL A 169 7.38 20.91 6.83
CA VAL A 169 8.26 22.07 7.01
C VAL A 169 7.42 23.25 7.47
N THR A 170 7.84 23.89 8.56
CA THR A 170 7.18 25.06 9.12
C THR A 170 8.17 26.22 9.21
N VAL A 171 7.87 27.31 8.52
CA VAL A 171 8.52 28.61 8.70
C VAL A 171 7.60 29.45 9.59
N MET A 172 7.97 29.58 10.87
CA MET A 172 7.15 30.26 11.86
C MET A 172 7.18 31.77 11.62
N ARG A 173 6.03 32.44 11.56
CA ARG A 173 5.93 33.88 11.28
C ARG A 173 5.01 34.55 12.30
N ARG A 174 5.11 35.88 12.41
CA ARG A 174 4.30 36.64 13.37
C ARG A 174 2.79 36.56 13.10
N LEU A 175 2.38 36.47 11.83
CA LEU A 175 0.96 36.49 11.44
C LEU A 175 0.45 35.10 11.08
N SER A 176 1.06 34.48 10.07
CA SER A 176 0.70 33.15 9.58
C SER A 176 1.92 32.38 9.14
N ASP A 177 2.07 31.19 9.70
CA ASP A 177 3.15 30.27 9.38
C ASP A 177 3.05 29.81 7.92
N LEU A 178 4.20 29.61 7.29
CA LEU A 178 4.25 28.92 6.00
C LEU A 178 4.48 27.44 6.30
N VAL A 179 3.52 26.62 5.92
CA VAL A 179 3.56 25.17 6.13
C VAL A 179 3.56 24.47 4.78
N LYS A 180 4.45 23.50 4.60
CA LYS A 180 4.46 22.62 3.44
C LYS A 180 4.61 21.18 3.91
N GLU A 181 3.67 20.34 3.48
CA GLU A 181 3.71 18.90 3.70
C GLU A 181 4.23 18.17 2.47
N TYR A 182 4.95 17.09 2.70
CA TYR A 182 5.50 16.21 1.69
C TYR A 182 5.20 14.76 2.05
N GLU A 183 4.25 14.14 1.33
CA GLU A 183 3.73 12.81 1.60
C GLU A 183 4.74 11.69 1.31
N LEU A 184 4.73 10.67 2.17
CA LEU A 184 5.54 9.46 2.07
C LEU A 184 4.63 8.24 2.17
N ILE A 185 4.99 7.15 1.48
CA ILE A 185 4.31 5.86 1.61
C ILE A 185 5.19 4.91 2.39
N VAL A 186 4.61 4.25 3.38
CA VAL A 186 5.27 3.19 4.15
C VAL A 186 4.60 1.87 3.83
N HIS A 187 5.41 0.86 3.50
CA HIS A 187 4.94 -0.53 3.42
C HIS A 187 5.50 -1.35 4.58
N GLN A 188 4.68 -2.24 5.13
CA GLN A 188 5.11 -3.21 6.12
C GLN A 188 5.32 -4.55 5.42
N LEU A 189 6.56 -5.01 5.38
CA LEU A 189 6.89 -6.30 4.78
C LEU A 189 6.73 -7.41 5.81
N ALA A 190 6.16 -8.52 5.39
CA ALA A 190 6.16 -9.75 6.16
C ALA A 190 6.93 -10.85 5.43
N THR A 191 7.51 -11.76 6.19
CA THR A 191 8.04 -13.03 5.69
C THR A 191 6.92 -14.05 5.55
N TYR A 192 7.23 -15.17 4.90
CA TYR A 192 6.30 -16.28 4.85
C TYR A 192 5.91 -16.69 6.28
N PRO A 193 4.62 -16.92 6.55
CA PRO A 193 4.21 -17.42 7.85
C PRO A 193 4.71 -18.85 8.04
N ASP A 194 5.18 -19.17 9.25
CA ASP A 194 5.73 -20.48 9.58
C ASP A 194 4.68 -21.60 9.46
N VAL A 195 3.42 -21.26 9.72
CA VAL A 195 2.26 -22.16 9.62
C VAL A 195 1.23 -21.58 8.65
N ASN A 196 0.87 -22.39 7.65
CA ASN A 196 -0.15 -22.07 6.67
C ASN A 196 -0.95 -23.32 6.32
N ASN A 197 -2.02 -23.56 7.07
CA ASN A 197 -2.85 -24.75 6.93
C ASN A 197 -3.94 -24.51 5.89
N SER A 198 -4.41 -25.61 5.27
CA SER A 198 -5.67 -25.56 4.54
C SER A 198 -6.81 -25.27 5.51
N ILE A 199 -7.84 -24.61 5.00
CA ILE A 199 -9.06 -24.34 5.76
C ILE A 199 -10.21 -25.02 5.04
N LYS A 200 -11.09 -25.63 5.84
CA LYS A 200 -12.38 -26.16 5.40
C LYS A 200 -13.48 -25.28 5.96
N MET A 201 -14.34 -24.80 5.08
CA MET A 201 -15.52 -24.00 5.41
C MET A 201 -16.76 -24.77 4.96
N GLU A 202 -17.61 -25.12 5.91
CA GLU A 202 -18.82 -25.92 5.65
C GLU A 202 -20.07 -25.05 5.74
N VAL A 203 -20.98 -25.25 4.78
CA VAL A 203 -22.34 -24.73 4.78
C VAL A 203 -23.27 -25.93 4.85
N GLY A 204 -23.92 -26.10 6.00
CA GLY A 204 -24.79 -27.23 6.29
C GLY A 204 -26.17 -26.78 6.75
N ILE A 205 -27.20 -27.35 6.13
CA ILE A 205 -28.58 -27.37 6.62
C ILE A 205 -28.92 -28.84 6.80
N GLU A 206 -29.33 -29.20 8.01
CA GLU A 206 -29.68 -30.58 8.35
C GLU A 206 -30.63 -31.19 7.32
N ASP A 207 -30.31 -32.41 6.88
CA ASP A 207 -31.04 -33.19 5.89
C ASP A 207 -31.31 -32.54 4.51
N CYS A 208 -30.82 -31.32 4.26
CA CYS A 208 -31.17 -30.54 3.07
C CYS A 208 -29.97 -30.16 2.21
N LEU A 209 -28.89 -29.67 2.82
CA LEU A 209 -27.74 -29.13 2.12
C LEU A 209 -26.47 -29.37 2.92
N HIS A 210 -25.42 -29.90 2.30
CA HIS A 210 -24.11 -29.98 2.92
C HIS A 210 -23.06 -29.76 1.85
N ILE A 211 -22.37 -28.62 1.92
CA ILE A 211 -21.33 -28.20 1.00
C ILE A 211 -20.07 -27.90 1.80
N GLU A 212 -18.95 -28.45 1.35
CA GLU A 212 -17.63 -28.18 1.90
C GLU A 212 -16.81 -27.37 0.90
N PHE A 213 -16.31 -26.21 1.31
CA PHE A 213 -15.31 -25.46 0.56
C PHE A 213 -13.97 -25.55 1.26
N GLU A 214 -13.02 -26.24 0.63
CA GLU A 214 -11.65 -26.36 1.09
C GLU A 214 -10.73 -25.44 0.28
N TYR A 215 -9.82 -24.71 0.94
CA TYR A 215 -8.81 -23.90 0.27
C TYR A 215 -7.43 -24.03 0.92
N ASN A 216 -6.39 -23.81 0.13
CA ASN A 216 -5.04 -24.30 0.40
C ASN A 216 -4.29 -23.60 1.54
N LYS A 217 -4.66 -22.37 1.91
CA LYS A 217 -3.92 -21.54 2.87
C LYS A 217 -4.87 -20.65 3.68
N SER A 218 -4.51 -20.31 4.91
CA SER A 218 -5.19 -19.26 5.70
C SER A 218 -4.57 -17.87 5.48
N LYS A 219 -3.34 -17.83 4.96
CA LYS A 219 -2.57 -16.60 4.76
C LYS A 219 -2.04 -16.51 3.33
N TYR A 220 -2.34 -15.41 2.65
CA TYR A 220 -1.99 -15.18 1.24
C TYR A 220 -1.22 -13.88 1.08
N HIS A 221 -0.22 -13.87 0.19
CA HIS A 221 0.38 -12.59 -0.17
C HIS A 221 -0.51 -11.82 -1.16
N LEU A 222 -0.36 -10.50 -1.26
CA LEU A 222 -1.25 -9.65 -2.10
C LEU A 222 -1.35 -10.07 -3.58
N LYS A 223 -0.34 -10.76 -4.10
CA LYS A 223 -0.31 -11.30 -5.48
C LYS A 223 -0.48 -12.82 -5.58
N ASP A 224 -0.96 -13.47 -4.53
CA ASP A 224 -1.08 -14.94 -4.47
C ASP A 224 -2.33 -15.42 -5.23
N VAL A 225 -2.53 -16.72 -5.28
CA VAL A 225 -3.74 -17.35 -5.82
C VAL A 225 -4.37 -18.20 -4.73
N ILE A 226 -5.65 -17.93 -4.46
CA ILE A 226 -6.47 -18.79 -3.60
C ILE A 226 -6.87 -19.99 -4.44
N VAL A 227 -6.37 -21.17 -4.06
CA VAL A 227 -6.68 -22.43 -4.73
C VAL A 227 -7.53 -23.24 -3.79
N GLY A 228 -8.73 -23.58 -4.23
CA GLY A 228 -9.67 -24.34 -3.44
C GLY A 228 -10.54 -25.27 -4.27
N LYS A 229 -11.43 -25.96 -3.59
CA LYS A 229 -12.36 -26.91 -4.18
C LYS A 229 -13.63 -26.97 -3.35
N ILE A 230 -14.75 -26.93 -4.05
CA ILE A 230 -16.08 -27.09 -3.46
C ILE A 230 -16.51 -28.53 -3.66
N TYR A 231 -17.06 -29.15 -2.62
CA TYR A 231 -17.58 -30.51 -2.61
C TYR A 231 -19.05 -30.49 -2.19
N PHE A 232 -19.89 -31.16 -2.99
CA PHE A 232 -21.32 -31.28 -2.72
C PHE A 232 -21.60 -32.62 -2.04
N LEU A 233 -21.68 -32.62 -0.70
CA LEU A 233 -21.90 -33.83 0.10
C LEU A 233 -23.39 -34.23 0.15
N LEU A 234 -24.27 -33.24 0.21
CA LEU A 234 -25.72 -33.41 0.18
C LEU A 234 -26.37 -32.22 -0.52
N VAL A 235 -27.23 -32.47 -1.51
CA VAL A 235 -27.98 -31.45 -2.21
C VAL A 235 -29.42 -31.96 -2.40
N ARG A 236 -30.33 -31.55 -1.53
CA ARG A 236 -31.79 -31.79 -1.66
C ARG A 236 -32.57 -30.52 -1.98
N ILE A 237 -31.96 -29.35 -1.81
CA ILE A 237 -32.50 -28.06 -2.22
C ILE A 237 -31.91 -27.70 -3.59
N LYS A 238 -32.73 -27.13 -4.46
CA LYS A 238 -32.28 -26.63 -5.76
C LYS A 238 -31.59 -25.27 -5.59
N ILE A 239 -30.31 -25.24 -5.95
CA ILE A 239 -29.49 -24.03 -5.90
C ILE A 239 -29.72 -23.27 -7.21
N GLN A 240 -30.03 -21.99 -7.10
CA GLN A 240 -30.16 -21.09 -8.24
C GLN A 240 -28.79 -20.49 -8.56
N HIS A 241 -28.11 -19.92 -7.56
CA HIS A 241 -26.88 -19.17 -7.76
C HIS A 241 -25.87 -19.44 -6.65
N MET A 242 -24.60 -19.54 -7.01
CA MET A 242 -23.50 -19.70 -6.06
C MET A 242 -22.32 -18.80 -6.42
N GLU A 243 -21.81 -18.07 -5.44
CA GLU A 243 -20.67 -17.17 -5.61
C GLU A 243 -19.71 -17.20 -4.41
N LEU A 244 -18.44 -16.91 -4.69
CA LEU A 244 -17.41 -16.65 -3.69
C LEU A 244 -17.04 -15.17 -3.75
N GLN A 245 -17.16 -14.49 -2.62
CA GLN A 245 -16.79 -13.09 -2.48
C GLN A 245 -15.51 -12.96 -1.65
N LEU A 246 -14.66 -12.00 -2.03
CA LEU A 246 -13.60 -11.47 -1.17
C LEU A 246 -14.11 -10.16 -0.58
N ILE A 247 -14.38 -10.17 0.73
CA ILE A 247 -14.91 -9.03 1.46
C ILE A 247 -13.79 -8.39 2.27
N LYS A 248 -13.64 -7.07 2.13
CA LYS A 248 -12.83 -6.22 3.00
C LYS A 248 -13.74 -5.59 4.04
N LYS A 249 -13.39 -5.72 5.32
CA LYS A 249 -14.05 -5.02 6.43
C LYS A 249 -13.06 -4.04 7.05
N GLU A 250 -13.41 -2.76 7.00
CA GLU A 250 -12.71 -1.69 7.71
C GLU A 250 -13.50 -1.35 8.98
N MET A 251 -12.89 -1.57 10.13
CA MET A 251 -13.49 -1.29 11.43
C MET A 251 -12.77 -0.09 12.05
N THR A 252 -13.47 0.98 12.36
CA THR A 252 -12.91 2.19 12.98
C THR A 252 -13.61 2.50 14.30
N GLY A 253 -12.88 3.04 15.27
CA GLY A 253 -13.43 3.43 16.58
C GLY A 253 -12.95 2.55 17.73
N ILE A 254 -13.36 2.90 18.95
CA ILE A 254 -12.95 2.22 20.18
C ILE A 254 -14.20 1.80 20.96
N GLY A 255 -14.33 0.51 21.26
CA GLY A 255 -15.42 -0.01 22.08
C GLY A 255 -16.80 0.15 21.42
N PRO A 256 -17.82 0.69 22.12
CA PRO A 256 -19.19 0.73 21.60
C PRO A 256 -19.39 1.68 20.41
N SER A 257 -18.46 2.60 20.14
CA SER A 257 -18.51 3.51 18.99
C SER A 257 -17.80 2.95 17.74
N THR A 258 -17.76 1.62 17.59
CA THR A 258 -17.09 0.98 16.45
C THR A 258 -18.00 1.00 15.22
N THR A 259 -17.54 1.63 14.14
CA THR A 259 -18.18 1.60 12.83
C THR A 259 -17.49 0.55 11.97
N THR A 260 -18.26 -0.26 11.24
CA THR A 260 -17.71 -1.25 10.31
C THR A 260 -18.19 -0.95 8.90
N GLU A 261 -17.26 -0.59 8.04
CA GLU A 261 -17.47 -0.48 6.60
C GLU A 261 -17.15 -1.82 5.93
N THR A 262 -18.02 -2.27 5.05
CA THR A 262 -17.88 -3.56 4.36
C THR A 262 -17.88 -3.34 2.86
N ASP A 263 -16.80 -3.72 2.20
CA ASP A 263 -16.61 -3.61 0.76
C ASP A 263 -16.40 -5.00 0.13
N THR A 264 -17.08 -5.26 -0.99
CA THR A 264 -16.94 -6.52 -1.75
C THR A 264 -15.91 -6.30 -2.86
N VAL A 265 -14.65 -6.60 -2.55
CA VAL A 265 -13.50 -6.34 -3.42
C VAL A 265 -13.50 -7.25 -4.65
N ALA A 266 -13.95 -8.48 -4.50
CA ALA A 266 -14.08 -9.43 -5.58
C ALA A 266 -15.37 -10.23 -5.44
N LYS A 267 -16.00 -10.51 -6.58
CA LYS A 267 -17.10 -11.45 -6.72
C LYS A 267 -16.74 -12.46 -7.80
N TYR A 268 -16.79 -13.73 -7.44
CA TYR A 268 -16.48 -14.85 -8.32
C TYR A 268 -17.73 -15.74 -8.41
N ASP A 269 -18.45 -15.63 -9.51
CA ASP A 269 -19.62 -16.47 -9.79
C ASP A 269 -19.15 -17.89 -10.11
N ILE A 270 -19.61 -18.85 -9.31
CA ILE A 270 -19.14 -20.25 -9.36
C ILE A 270 -20.04 -21.05 -10.28
N MET A 271 -21.36 -21.00 -10.06
CA MET A 271 -22.31 -21.77 -10.86
C MET A 271 -23.68 -21.11 -10.93
N ASP A 272 -24.35 -21.42 -12.03
CA ASP A 272 -25.78 -21.22 -12.27
C ASP A 272 -26.38 -22.61 -12.51
N GLY A 273 -27.28 -23.05 -11.61
CA GLY A 273 -27.94 -24.37 -11.70
C GLY A 273 -27.67 -25.34 -10.54
N ALA A 274 -28.31 -26.51 -10.61
CA ALA A 274 -28.39 -27.47 -9.51
C ALA A 274 -27.26 -28.54 -9.57
N PRO A 275 -26.25 -28.48 -8.69
CA PRO A 275 -25.21 -29.50 -8.60
C PRO A 275 -25.77 -30.83 -8.11
N VAL A 276 -25.13 -31.94 -8.46
CA VAL A 276 -25.49 -33.26 -7.89
C VAL A 276 -24.53 -33.69 -6.78
N LYS A 277 -25.03 -34.52 -5.87
CA LYS A 277 -24.22 -35.10 -4.81
C LYS A 277 -22.99 -35.81 -5.39
N GLY A 278 -21.82 -35.52 -4.82
CA GLY A 278 -20.53 -36.08 -5.21
C GLY A 278 -19.77 -35.24 -6.25
N GLU A 279 -20.38 -34.20 -6.83
CA GLU A 279 -19.68 -33.28 -7.70
C GLU A 279 -18.67 -32.42 -6.93
N SER A 280 -17.68 -31.93 -7.68
CA SER A 280 -16.72 -30.99 -7.12
C SER A 280 -16.25 -29.96 -8.14
N ILE A 281 -16.16 -28.71 -7.70
CA ILE A 281 -15.80 -27.58 -8.55
C ILE A 281 -14.45 -27.01 -8.07
N PRO A 282 -13.39 -27.00 -8.89
CA PRO A 282 -12.13 -26.37 -8.54
C PRO A 282 -12.23 -24.84 -8.63
N ILE A 283 -11.65 -24.14 -7.65
CA ILE A 283 -11.65 -22.68 -7.55
C ILE A 283 -10.22 -22.16 -7.64
N ARG A 284 -10.01 -21.12 -8.47
CA ARG A 284 -8.76 -20.38 -8.58
C ARG A 284 -9.04 -18.88 -8.64
N LEU A 285 -8.85 -18.18 -7.52
CA LEU A 285 -9.04 -16.74 -7.42
C LEU A 285 -7.67 -16.05 -7.37
N PHE A 286 -7.35 -15.27 -8.41
CA PHE A 286 -6.08 -14.56 -8.53
C PHE A 286 -6.16 -13.20 -7.81
N LEU A 287 -5.37 -13.02 -6.74
CA LEU A 287 -5.40 -11.81 -5.93
C LEU A 287 -4.74 -10.60 -6.62
N ALA A 288 -3.79 -10.85 -7.53
CA ALA A 288 -3.00 -9.80 -8.17
C ALA A 288 -3.81 -8.81 -9.04
N GLY A 289 -5.03 -9.16 -9.44
CA GLY A 289 -5.92 -8.30 -10.21
C GLY A 289 -6.74 -7.32 -9.37
N TYR A 290 -6.72 -7.46 -8.04
CA TYR A 290 -7.49 -6.63 -7.12
C TYR A 290 -6.58 -5.65 -6.39
N ASP A 291 -7.13 -4.50 -6.03
CA ASP A 291 -6.44 -3.50 -5.24
C ASP A 291 -6.55 -3.85 -3.75
N LEU A 292 -5.58 -4.63 -3.28
CA LEU A 292 -5.57 -5.20 -1.94
C LEU A 292 -4.48 -4.57 -1.06
N THR A 293 -4.82 -4.36 0.21
CA THR A 293 -3.89 -3.98 1.26
C THR A 293 -3.56 -5.17 2.15
N ALA A 294 -2.46 -5.09 2.91
CA ALA A 294 -2.20 -6.07 3.94
C ALA A 294 -3.32 -6.02 5.01
N THR A 295 -3.58 -7.16 5.66
CA THR A 295 -4.46 -7.21 6.83
C THR A 295 -3.84 -6.43 7.96
N MET A 296 -4.59 -5.48 8.50
CA MET A 296 -4.19 -4.58 9.57
C MET A 296 -5.04 -4.91 10.80
N ARG A 297 -4.43 -5.35 11.90
CA ARG A 297 -5.15 -5.70 13.12
C ARG A 297 -4.85 -4.69 14.21
N ASP A 298 -5.90 -4.09 14.75
CA ASP A 298 -5.88 -3.19 15.91
C ASP A 298 -4.77 -2.13 15.83
N VAL A 299 -4.64 -1.49 14.66
CA VAL A 299 -3.62 -0.48 14.39
C VAL A 299 -3.77 0.68 15.35
N ASN A 300 -2.78 0.81 16.24
CA ASN A 300 -2.80 1.74 17.37
C ASN A 300 -4.10 1.71 18.20
N LYS A 301 -4.81 0.57 18.23
CA LYS A 301 -6.15 0.41 18.82
C LYS A 301 -7.20 1.38 18.24
N LYS A 302 -7.03 1.87 17.01
CA LYS A 302 -7.93 2.83 16.34
C LYS A 302 -8.76 2.21 15.23
N PHE A 303 -8.15 1.32 14.45
CA PHE A 303 -8.85 0.66 13.35
C PHE A 303 -8.27 -0.71 13.01
N SER A 304 -9.05 -1.50 12.27
CA SER A 304 -8.66 -2.78 11.69
C SER A 304 -9.12 -2.86 10.23
N VAL A 305 -8.33 -3.50 9.38
CA VAL A 305 -8.68 -3.86 8.00
C VAL A 305 -8.52 -5.36 7.85
N ARG A 306 -9.63 -6.08 7.71
CA ARG A 306 -9.68 -7.54 7.68
C ARG A 306 -10.30 -8.04 6.38
N TYR A 307 -9.82 -9.18 5.90
CA TYR A 307 -10.30 -9.79 4.67
C TYR A 307 -10.96 -11.12 4.96
N PHE A 308 -12.03 -11.40 4.24
CA PHE A 308 -12.83 -12.59 4.45
C PHE A 308 -13.24 -13.20 3.12
N LEU A 309 -13.13 -14.52 3.03
CA LEU A 309 -13.82 -15.28 2.01
C LEU A 309 -15.26 -15.50 2.47
N ASN A 310 -16.22 -15.09 1.66
CA ASN A 310 -17.64 -15.25 1.92
C ASN A 310 -18.24 -16.11 0.82
N LEU A 311 -18.62 -17.34 1.16
CA LEU A 311 -19.33 -18.25 0.27
C LEU A 311 -20.82 -17.94 0.37
N VAL A 312 -21.45 -17.61 -0.75
CA VAL A 312 -22.86 -17.23 -0.82
C VAL A 312 -23.60 -18.20 -1.74
N LEU A 313 -24.74 -18.67 -1.28
CA LEU A 313 -25.65 -19.54 -2.02
C LEU A 313 -27.05 -18.95 -1.99
N VAL A 314 -27.74 -19.01 -3.13
CA VAL A 314 -29.13 -18.60 -3.29
C VAL A 314 -29.89 -19.78 -3.90
N ASP A 315 -31.03 -20.14 -3.33
CA ASP A 315 -31.89 -21.19 -3.86
C ASP A 315 -33.03 -20.64 -4.74
N GLU A 316 -33.84 -21.53 -5.31
CA GLU A 316 -34.99 -21.14 -6.15
C GLU A 316 -36.08 -20.34 -5.40
N GLU A 317 -36.05 -20.32 -4.06
CA GLU A 317 -36.99 -19.55 -3.22
C GLU A 317 -36.39 -18.20 -2.77
N ASP A 318 -35.29 -17.75 -3.40
CA ASP A 318 -34.53 -16.54 -3.06
C ASP A 318 -33.95 -16.54 -1.63
N ARG A 319 -33.87 -17.70 -0.96
CA ARG A 319 -33.27 -17.81 0.38
C ARG A 319 -31.75 -17.79 0.24
N ARG A 320 -31.11 -16.98 1.09
CA ARG A 320 -29.67 -16.75 1.05
C ARG A 320 -28.98 -17.47 2.20
N TYR A 321 -28.02 -18.32 1.87
CA TYR A 321 -27.13 -18.98 2.80
C TYR A 321 -25.73 -18.44 2.60
N PHE A 322 -25.05 -18.08 3.68
CA PHE A 322 -23.68 -17.60 3.58
C PHE A 322 -22.83 -18.07 4.75
N LYS A 323 -21.56 -18.28 4.46
CA LYS A 323 -20.55 -18.57 5.47
C LYS A 323 -19.29 -17.78 5.15
N GLN A 324 -18.79 -17.13 6.19
CA GLN A 324 -17.66 -16.24 6.08
C GLN A 324 -16.51 -16.76 6.93
N GLN A 325 -15.30 -16.76 6.37
CA GLN A 325 -14.07 -17.13 7.06
C GLN A 325 -12.96 -16.13 6.77
N GLU A 326 -12.24 -15.72 7.81
CA GLU A 326 -11.16 -14.74 7.66
C GLU A 326 -9.96 -15.35 6.92
N VAL A 327 -9.39 -14.58 6.00
CA VAL A 327 -8.09 -14.83 5.37
C VAL A 327 -7.15 -13.67 5.67
N VAL A 328 -5.89 -13.97 5.98
CA VAL A 328 -4.89 -12.94 6.27
C VAL A 328 -4.11 -12.62 5.00
N LEU A 329 -4.20 -11.36 4.58
CA LEU A 329 -3.41 -10.84 3.48
C LEU A 329 -2.12 -10.20 3.99
N TRP A 330 -0.99 -10.46 3.33
CA TRP A 330 0.31 -9.91 3.73
C TRP A 330 1.14 -9.45 2.54
N ARG A 331 2.03 -8.49 2.76
CA ARG A 331 2.92 -7.97 1.71
C ARG A 331 4.23 -8.74 1.71
N LYS A 332 4.47 -9.49 0.64
CA LYS A 332 5.71 -10.27 0.45
C LYS A 332 6.91 -9.35 0.23
N ALA A 333 7.97 -9.55 1.01
CA ALA A 333 9.25 -8.87 0.81
C ALA A 333 9.84 -9.16 -0.58
N PRO A 334 10.33 -8.14 -1.32
CA PRO A 334 11.07 -8.34 -2.57
C PRO A 334 12.31 -9.21 -2.35
N GLU A 335 12.63 -10.10 -3.29
CA GLU A 335 13.76 -11.05 -3.14
C GLU A 335 15.11 -10.38 -2.87
N LYS A 336 15.35 -9.19 -3.46
CA LYS A 336 16.59 -8.43 -3.24
C LYS A 336 16.78 -8.02 -1.78
N ILE A 337 15.69 -7.70 -1.06
CA ILE A 337 15.72 -7.35 0.36
C ILE A 337 15.91 -8.62 1.20
N ARG A 338 15.28 -9.74 0.79
CA ARG A 338 15.46 -11.05 1.45
C ARG A 338 16.93 -11.49 1.47
N LYS A 339 17.64 -11.40 0.34
CA LYS A 339 19.07 -11.80 0.27
C LYS A 339 19.96 -10.97 1.22
N ARG A 340 19.70 -9.67 1.36
CA ARG A 340 20.44 -8.78 2.27
C ARG A 340 20.20 -9.12 3.74
N ASN A 341 18.97 -9.51 4.10
CA ASN A 341 18.65 -9.94 5.46
C ASN A 341 19.27 -11.29 5.81
N PHE A 342 19.32 -12.26 4.88
CA PHE A 342 20.00 -13.55 5.10
C PHE A 342 21.51 -13.38 5.31
N GLN A 343 22.17 -12.49 4.55
CA GLN A 343 23.61 -12.21 4.72
C GLN A 343 23.97 -11.55 6.07
N ARG A 344 23.02 -10.91 6.77
CA ARG A 344 23.25 -10.37 8.12
C ARG A 344 23.27 -11.46 9.21
N TYR A 345 22.71 -12.64 8.94
CA TYR A 345 22.64 -13.74 9.91
C TYR A 345 23.76 -14.78 9.75
N GLU A 346 24.47 -14.81 8.62
CA GLU A 346 25.71 -15.57 8.47
C GLU A 346 26.91 -14.69 8.86
N SER A 347 27.23 -14.65 10.15
CA SER A 347 28.58 -14.25 10.58
C SER A 347 29.56 -15.38 10.24
N PRO A 348 30.81 -15.12 9.80
CA PRO A 348 31.79 -16.17 9.56
C PRO A 348 32.14 -16.84 10.89
N GLU A 349 32.08 -18.17 10.96
CA GLU A 349 32.54 -18.92 12.13
C GLU A 349 33.99 -18.53 12.51
N PRO A 350 34.29 -18.33 13.80
CA PRO A 350 35.66 -18.09 14.21
C PRO A 350 36.48 -19.37 14.05
N ARG A 351 37.60 -19.30 13.33
CA ARG A 351 38.58 -20.39 13.24
C ARG A 351 39.07 -20.77 14.63
N PRO A 352 39.27 -22.07 14.93
CA PRO A 352 39.81 -22.48 16.21
C PRO A 352 41.26 -22.01 16.36
N THR A 353 41.53 -21.26 17.43
CA THR A 353 42.88 -20.92 17.89
C THR A 353 43.58 -22.17 18.41
N LEU A 354 44.75 -22.46 17.83
CA LEU A 354 45.69 -23.47 18.33
C LEU A 354 46.18 -23.05 19.72
N THR A 355 45.83 -23.81 20.75
CA THR A 355 46.41 -23.69 22.09
C THR A 355 47.85 -24.19 22.07
N ALA A 356 48.78 -23.29 22.29
CA ALA A 356 50.17 -23.60 22.62
C ALA A 356 50.26 -23.77 24.14
N GLU A 357 50.51 -24.98 24.62
CA GLU A 357 51.08 -25.24 25.95
C GLU A 357 51.44 -26.72 26.10
N GLN A 358 52.69 -27.06 25.80
CA GLN A 358 53.41 -28.13 26.47
C GLN A 358 54.89 -27.72 26.55
N GLN A 359 55.33 -27.33 27.75
CA GLN A 359 56.73 -27.46 28.15
C GLN A 359 56.84 -28.60 29.18
N PRO A 360 57.95 -29.37 29.16
CA PRO A 360 58.07 -30.62 29.89
C PRO A 360 58.64 -30.36 31.30
N GLU A 361 58.28 -31.20 32.26
CA GLU A 361 59.03 -31.33 33.52
C GLU A 361 59.72 -32.70 33.60
N MET A 362 60.86 -32.65 34.29
CA MET A 362 61.88 -33.69 34.48
C MET A 362 61.39 -35.01 35.07
#